data_AF-A0ABC8AV77-F1
#
_entry.id   AF-A0ABC8AV77-F1
#
_cell.length_a   1.000
_cell.length_b   1.000
_cell.length_c   1.000
_cell.angle_alpha   90.00
_cell.angle_beta   90.00
_cell.angle_gamma   90.00
#
_symmetry.space_group_name_H-M   'P 1'
#
loop_
_entity.id
_entity.type
_entity.pdbx_description
1 polymer ?
#
loop_
_entity_poly.entity_id
_entity_poly.type
_entity_poly.pdbx_seq_one_letter_code
_entity_poly.pdbx_strand_id
1 'polypeptide(L)'
;MTVIPDPSQRFPLPHAHRTVFLKPHVTAPNIEVGDYTYADDPDDATAFEARNVLYAFGPEKLIIGKFCAIAAGTRFIMAGANHATSGVSTFPFTIFGGTWAEETMDIITSIPSKGDTVVGNDVWFGYNTLIMPGVTIGDGAIIATGAVVTADVPPYTIVGGNPATVVKQRYPDADVARLLRAAWWDWPVELVTENVRAIMGGTRPRSSASPCTTGCWRTDQRRNRFRGVSIDHFWHAVQSGTHRHPERCR
;
A
#
# COMPACT_ATOMS: atom_id res chain seq x y z
N MET A 1 8.58 26.54 11.64
CA MET A 1 7.27 26.05 11.16
C MET A 1 7.43 24.59 10.79
N THR A 2 6.53 23.72 11.24
CA THR A 2 6.53 22.31 10.81
C THR A 2 6.04 22.27 9.38
N VAL A 3 6.87 21.78 8.46
CA VAL A 3 6.48 21.62 7.05
C VAL A 3 6.04 20.17 6.88
N ILE A 4 4.75 19.96 6.63
CA ILE A 4 4.19 18.66 6.26
C ILE A 4 4.37 18.51 4.74
N PRO A 5 4.85 17.36 4.24
CA PRO A 5 4.94 17.14 2.79
C PRO A 5 3.56 17.28 2.12
N ASP A 6 3.52 18.01 1.01
CA ASP A 6 2.32 18.13 0.17
C ASP A 6 2.19 16.87 -0.71
N PRO A 7 1.09 16.11 -0.62
CA PRO A 7 0.91 14.89 -1.39
C PRO A 7 0.73 15.15 -2.90
N SER A 8 0.48 16.40 -3.31
CA SER A 8 0.44 16.80 -4.72
C SER A 8 1.83 17.02 -5.33
N GLN A 9 2.88 17.08 -4.50
CA GLN A 9 4.26 17.25 -4.96
C GLN A 9 4.75 16.00 -5.69
N ARG A 10 5.09 16.14 -6.97
CA ARG A 10 5.60 15.04 -7.80
C ARG A 10 6.90 14.41 -7.28
N PHE A 11 7.81 15.24 -6.73
CA PHE A 11 9.12 14.83 -6.22
C PHE A 11 9.30 15.32 -4.78
N PRO A 12 8.89 14.53 -3.77
CA PRO A 12 8.87 14.99 -2.39
C PRO A 12 10.25 15.18 -1.75
N LEU A 13 11.31 14.59 -2.36
CA LEU A 13 12.68 14.69 -1.87
C LEU A 13 13.51 15.61 -2.78
N PRO A 14 14.00 16.77 -2.28
CA PRO A 14 14.73 17.76 -3.11
C PRO A 14 16.02 17.24 -3.78
N HIS A 15 16.59 16.15 -3.27
CA HIS A 15 17.88 15.61 -3.72
C HIS A 15 17.79 14.16 -4.22
N ALA A 16 16.59 13.60 -4.33
CA ALA A 16 16.38 12.21 -4.72
C ALA A 16 15.23 12.09 -5.71
N HIS A 17 15.51 12.43 -6.97
CA HIS A 17 14.54 12.38 -8.07
C HIS A 17 14.09 10.97 -8.45
N ARG A 18 14.75 9.94 -7.91
CA ARG A 18 14.34 8.53 -8.03
C ARG A 18 13.11 8.18 -7.20
N THR A 19 12.73 9.01 -6.22
CA THR A 19 11.58 8.79 -5.34
C THR A 19 10.49 9.80 -5.67
N VAL A 20 9.28 9.32 -5.96
CA VAL A 20 8.13 10.16 -6.32
C VAL A 20 6.91 9.79 -5.50
N PHE A 21 6.05 10.76 -5.17
CA PHE A 21 4.66 10.42 -4.83
C PHE A 21 3.95 10.01 -6.11
N LEU A 22 3.24 8.87 -6.09
CA LEU A 22 2.71 8.26 -7.29
C LEU A 22 1.47 8.95 -7.83
N LYS A 23 0.52 9.30 -6.95
CA LYS A 23 -0.78 9.87 -7.34
C LYS A 23 -0.67 11.03 -8.34
N PRO A 24 0.23 12.02 -8.20
CA PRO A 24 0.39 13.11 -9.17
C PRO A 24 0.90 12.70 -10.57
N HIS A 25 1.39 11.47 -10.76
CA HIS A 25 1.84 10.96 -12.06
C HIS A 25 0.86 9.99 -12.71
N VAL A 26 -0.22 9.62 -12.01
CA VAL A 26 -1.27 8.75 -12.54
C VAL A 26 -2.26 9.56 -13.37
N THR A 27 -2.48 9.11 -14.60
CA THR A 27 -3.39 9.74 -15.57
C THR A 27 -4.39 8.77 -16.17
N ALA A 28 -4.11 7.47 -16.10
CA ALA A 28 -4.99 6.42 -16.59
C ALA A 28 -6.26 6.34 -15.74
N PRO A 29 -7.46 6.26 -16.35
CA PRO A 29 -8.72 6.30 -15.63
C PRO A 29 -9.01 5.03 -14.82
N ASN A 30 -8.31 3.93 -15.10
CA ASN A 30 -8.43 2.65 -14.40
C ASN A 30 -7.34 2.43 -13.34
N ILE A 31 -6.55 3.46 -13.02
CA ILE A 31 -5.55 3.39 -11.95
C ILE A 31 -5.92 4.44 -10.90
N GLU A 32 -6.06 4.01 -9.65
CA GLU A 32 -6.36 4.87 -8.51
C GLU A 32 -5.26 4.70 -7.47
N VAL A 33 -4.69 5.82 -6.99
CA VAL A 33 -3.61 5.81 -6.01
C VAL A 33 -3.88 6.81 -4.88
N GLY A 34 -3.76 6.36 -3.64
CA GLY A 34 -3.92 7.17 -2.44
C GLY A 34 -2.76 8.14 -2.20
N ASP A 35 -3.04 9.19 -1.42
CA ASP A 35 -2.03 10.17 -1.01
C ASP A 35 -0.84 9.52 -0.28
N TYR A 36 0.33 10.14 -0.42
CA TYR A 36 1.61 9.73 0.21
C TYR A 36 2.17 8.36 -0.22
N THR A 37 1.45 7.58 -1.02
CA THR A 37 1.99 6.39 -1.65
C THR A 37 3.10 6.78 -2.63
N TYR A 38 4.28 6.18 -2.45
CA TYR A 38 5.46 6.53 -3.21
C TYR A 38 6.04 5.34 -3.96
N ALA A 39 6.75 5.63 -5.04
CA ALA A 39 7.63 4.68 -5.71
C ALA A 39 9.08 5.17 -5.66
N ASP A 40 10.00 4.22 -5.55
CA ASP A 40 11.42 4.44 -5.78
C ASP A 40 11.90 3.57 -6.93
N ASP A 41 12.39 4.18 -8.01
CA ASP A 41 12.97 3.47 -9.16
C ASP A 41 14.22 4.25 -9.63
N PRO A 42 15.39 3.60 -9.73
CA PRO A 42 16.63 4.25 -10.17
C PRO A 42 16.60 4.73 -11.62
N ASP A 43 15.77 4.13 -12.47
CA ASP A 43 15.71 4.46 -13.88
C ASP A 43 14.68 5.57 -14.13
N ASP A 44 13.41 5.32 -13.77
CA ASP A 44 12.33 6.29 -13.93
C ASP A 44 11.08 5.90 -13.13
N ALA A 45 10.92 6.50 -11.95
CA ALA A 45 9.74 6.29 -11.11
C ALA A 45 8.49 7.07 -11.60
N THR A 46 8.65 8.04 -12.51
CA THR A 46 7.54 8.81 -13.06
C THR A 46 6.73 8.02 -14.10
N ALA A 47 7.35 7.03 -14.73
CA ALA A 47 6.73 6.15 -15.73
C ALA A 47 6.03 4.92 -15.12
N PHE A 48 5.46 5.05 -13.91
CA PHE A 48 4.81 3.97 -13.18
C PHE A 48 3.77 3.21 -14.01
N GLU A 49 2.88 3.92 -14.70
CA GLU A 49 1.81 3.30 -15.50
C GLU A 49 2.36 2.41 -16.61
N ALA A 50 3.46 2.82 -17.27
CA ALA A 50 4.05 2.07 -18.38
C ALA A 50 5.01 0.96 -17.92
N ARG A 51 5.69 1.15 -16.78
CA ARG A 51 6.76 0.25 -16.31
C ARG A 51 6.30 -0.77 -15.27
N ASN A 52 5.30 -0.40 -14.47
CA ASN A 52 4.84 -1.19 -13.33
C ASN A 52 3.46 -1.79 -13.56
N VAL A 53 2.61 -1.23 -14.42
CA VAL A 53 1.25 -1.73 -14.67
C VAL A 53 1.18 -2.35 -16.07
N LEU A 54 1.06 -3.68 -16.14
CA LEU A 54 1.16 -4.44 -17.39
C LEU A 54 -0.20 -5.01 -17.78
N TYR A 55 -0.50 -4.97 -19.09
CA TYR A 55 -1.71 -5.55 -19.68
C TYR A 55 -3.04 -4.93 -19.20
N ALA A 56 -3.04 -3.65 -18.86
CA ALA A 56 -4.18 -2.89 -18.34
C ALA A 56 -5.15 -2.41 -19.44
N PHE A 57 -5.51 -3.27 -20.39
CA PHE A 57 -6.38 -2.93 -21.53
C PHE A 57 -7.88 -3.20 -21.26
N GLY A 58 -8.19 -3.92 -20.18
CA GLY A 58 -9.54 -4.26 -19.77
C GLY A 58 -10.20 -3.20 -18.87
N PRO A 59 -11.47 -3.42 -18.48
CA PRO A 59 -12.21 -2.50 -17.61
C PRO A 59 -11.74 -2.56 -16.15
N GLU A 60 -10.95 -3.56 -15.77
CA GLU A 60 -10.48 -3.77 -14.40
C GLU A 60 -9.56 -2.64 -13.94
N LYS A 61 -9.66 -2.34 -12.65
CA LYS A 61 -8.89 -1.29 -12.00
C LYS A 61 -7.69 -1.85 -11.25
N LEU A 62 -6.64 -1.03 -11.16
CA LEU A 62 -5.63 -1.11 -10.13
C LEU A 62 -5.91 -0.04 -9.10
N ILE A 63 -6.22 -0.45 -7.87
CA ILE A 63 -6.52 0.47 -6.77
C ILE A 63 -5.42 0.30 -5.72
N ILE A 64 -4.73 1.39 -5.36
CA ILE A 64 -3.68 1.39 -4.35
C ILE A 64 -4.01 2.42 -3.28
N GLY A 65 -4.04 1.99 -2.01
CA GLY A 65 -4.31 2.85 -0.87
C GLY A 65 -3.22 3.90 -0.62
N LYS A 66 -3.33 4.56 0.54
CA LYS A 66 -2.43 5.62 1.01
C LYS A 66 -1.20 5.04 1.69
N PHE A 67 -0.13 5.84 1.76
CA PHE A 67 1.10 5.53 2.51
C PHE A 67 1.78 4.21 2.14
N CYS A 68 1.60 3.70 0.92
CA CYS A 68 2.29 2.51 0.46
C CYS A 68 3.72 2.83 0.00
N ALA A 69 4.59 1.83 0.13
CA ALA A 69 5.99 1.89 -0.30
C ALA A 69 6.23 0.91 -1.46
N ILE A 70 6.42 1.43 -2.66
CA ILE A 70 6.63 0.64 -3.87
C ILE A 70 8.11 0.67 -4.25
N ALA A 71 8.82 -0.43 -4.02
CA ALA A 71 10.21 -0.54 -4.43
C ALA A 71 10.36 -0.81 -5.94
N ALA A 72 11.55 -0.48 -6.46
CA ALA A 72 11.92 -0.65 -7.85
C ALA A 72 11.58 -2.06 -8.37
N GLY A 73 11.06 -2.11 -9.60
CA GLY A 73 10.71 -3.34 -10.28
C GLY A 73 9.46 -4.06 -9.78
N THR A 74 8.72 -3.49 -8.82
CA THR A 74 7.35 -3.98 -8.49
C THR A 74 6.45 -3.89 -9.71
N ARG A 75 5.77 -4.98 -10.08
CA ARG A 75 4.87 -5.02 -11.25
C ARG A 75 3.52 -5.60 -10.89
N PHE A 76 2.48 -5.06 -11.50
CA PHE A 76 1.10 -5.50 -11.44
C PHE A 76 0.71 -6.04 -12.82
N ILE A 77 0.38 -7.32 -12.88
CA ILE A 77 -0.20 -7.94 -14.07
C ILE A 77 -1.71 -7.76 -13.98
N MET A 78 -2.30 -7.07 -14.95
CA MET A 78 -3.74 -6.84 -15.01
C MET A 78 -4.44 -7.94 -15.80
N ALA A 79 -5.78 -8.00 -15.71
CA ALA A 79 -6.58 -9.10 -16.25
C ALA A 79 -6.47 -9.29 -17.77
N GLY A 80 -6.09 -8.25 -18.52
CA GLY A 80 -5.86 -8.33 -19.97
C GLY A 80 -4.70 -9.25 -20.39
N ALA A 81 -3.91 -9.76 -19.44
CA ALA A 81 -2.88 -10.78 -19.70
C ALA A 81 -3.44 -12.19 -19.90
N ASN A 82 -4.71 -12.43 -19.56
CA ASN A 82 -5.30 -13.77 -19.61
C ASN A 82 -5.71 -14.15 -21.04
N HIS A 83 -5.44 -15.39 -21.41
CA HIS A 83 -5.84 -15.96 -22.69
C HIS A 83 -7.02 -16.92 -22.52
N ALA A 84 -7.78 -17.12 -23.58
CA ALA A 84 -8.77 -18.20 -23.66
C ALA A 84 -8.08 -19.56 -23.47
N THR A 85 -8.71 -20.43 -22.68
CA THR A 85 -8.19 -21.78 -22.34
C THR A 85 -9.25 -22.88 -22.53
N SER A 86 -10.43 -22.53 -23.01
CA SER A 86 -11.54 -23.46 -23.26
C SER A 86 -11.28 -24.40 -24.44
N GLY A 87 -10.44 -23.99 -25.39
CA GLY A 87 -10.04 -24.79 -26.55
C GLY A 87 -8.64 -25.41 -26.42
N VAL A 88 -8.17 -26.02 -27.52
CA VAL A 88 -6.84 -26.66 -27.59
C VAL A 88 -5.67 -25.68 -27.74
N SER A 89 -5.94 -24.42 -28.05
CA SER A 89 -4.94 -23.38 -28.30
C SER A 89 -5.20 -22.17 -27.40
N THR A 90 -4.12 -21.59 -26.87
CA THR A 90 -4.13 -20.28 -26.20
C THR A 90 -3.75 -19.13 -27.14
N PHE A 91 -3.47 -19.41 -28.42
CA PHE A 91 -3.09 -18.38 -29.38
C PHE A 91 -4.24 -17.39 -29.62
N PRO A 92 -4.02 -16.07 -29.44
CA PRO A 92 -5.10 -15.08 -29.51
C PRO A 92 -5.37 -14.68 -30.96
N PHE A 93 -5.96 -15.56 -31.77
CA PHE A 93 -6.25 -15.29 -33.19
C PHE A 93 -6.97 -13.94 -33.39
N THR A 94 -7.85 -13.57 -32.47
CA THR A 94 -8.67 -12.35 -32.48
C THR A 94 -7.84 -11.07 -32.64
N ILE A 95 -6.67 -10.96 -32.02
CA ILE A 95 -5.92 -9.68 -31.99
C ILE A 95 -5.22 -9.36 -33.32
N PHE A 96 -5.16 -10.31 -34.25
CA PHE A 96 -4.51 -10.14 -35.55
C PHE A 96 -5.47 -9.70 -36.67
N GLY A 97 -6.77 -9.57 -36.37
CA GLY A 97 -7.76 -9.00 -37.30
C GLY A 97 -8.26 -9.96 -38.38
N GLY A 98 -9.02 -9.41 -39.33
CA GLY A 98 -9.63 -10.15 -40.45
C GLY A 98 -10.65 -11.19 -40.00
N THR A 99 -10.82 -12.26 -40.79
CA THR A 99 -11.75 -13.36 -40.50
C THR A 99 -11.47 -13.99 -39.13
N TRP A 100 -10.22 -14.01 -38.67
CA TRP A 100 -9.90 -14.51 -37.32
C TRP A 100 -10.56 -13.70 -36.22
N ALA A 101 -10.59 -12.37 -36.33
CA ALA A 101 -11.29 -11.53 -35.36
C ALA A 101 -12.80 -11.74 -35.40
N GLU A 102 -13.38 -11.83 -36.59
CA GLU A 102 -14.81 -12.06 -36.80
C GLU A 102 -15.29 -13.37 -36.18
N GLU A 103 -14.51 -14.45 -36.35
CA GLU A 103 -14.85 -15.81 -35.90
C GLU A 103 -14.54 -16.08 -34.41
N THR A 104 -13.85 -15.19 -33.70
CA THR A 104 -13.37 -15.46 -32.32
C THR A 104 -13.64 -14.36 -31.31
N MET A 105 -14.34 -13.28 -31.69
CA MET A 105 -14.59 -12.14 -30.80
C MET A 105 -15.43 -12.52 -29.57
N ASP A 106 -16.41 -13.40 -29.75
CA ASP A 106 -17.25 -13.94 -28.68
C ASP A 106 -16.43 -14.74 -27.65
N ILE A 107 -15.36 -15.42 -28.08
CA ILE A 107 -14.46 -16.18 -27.21
C ILE A 107 -13.66 -15.24 -26.31
N ILE A 108 -13.08 -14.17 -26.86
CA ILE A 108 -12.30 -13.20 -26.07
C ILE A 108 -13.21 -12.43 -25.10
N THR A 109 -14.39 -12.01 -25.56
CA THR A 109 -15.33 -11.24 -24.73
C THR A 109 -15.99 -12.07 -23.63
N SER A 110 -15.91 -13.41 -23.71
CA SER A 110 -16.41 -14.34 -22.69
C SER A 110 -15.34 -14.81 -21.70
N ILE A 111 -14.07 -14.39 -21.83
CA ILE A 111 -13.03 -14.73 -20.86
C ILE A 111 -13.42 -14.17 -19.49
N PRO A 112 -13.54 -15.01 -18.44
CA PRO A 112 -13.87 -14.53 -17.11
C PRO A 112 -12.81 -13.57 -16.60
N SER A 113 -13.24 -12.39 -16.16
CA SER A 113 -12.37 -11.45 -15.46
C SER A 113 -11.94 -12.00 -14.11
N LYS A 114 -10.69 -11.70 -13.72
CA LYS A 114 -10.21 -11.91 -12.35
C LYS A 114 -10.61 -10.77 -11.41
N GLY A 115 -11.23 -9.71 -11.93
CA GLY A 115 -11.60 -8.52 -11.19
C GLY A 115 -10.43 -7.55 -10.99
N ASP A 116 -10.70 -6.53 -10.18
CA ASP A 116 -9.75 -5.48 -9.84
C ASP A 116 -8.60 -6.03 -9.00
N THR A 117 -7.41 -5.44 -9.17
CA THR A 117 -6.29 -5.64 -8.24
C THR A 117 -6.37 -4.53 -7.20
N VAL A 118 -6.54 -4.90 -5.93
CA VAL A 118 -6.77 -3.95 -4.84
C VAL A 118 -5.66 -4.05 -3.81
N VAL A 119 -4.98 -2.95 -3.56
CA VAL A 119 -3.96 -2.81 -2.53
C VAL A 119 -4.48 -1.85 -1.47
N GLY A 120 -4.47 -2.29 -0.22
CA GLY A 120 -4.82 -1.47 0.93
C GLY A 120 -3.81 -0.34 1.20
N ASN A 121 -3.82 0.14 2.43
CA ASN A 121 -2.99 1.23 2.92
C ASN A 121 -1.77 0.69 3.68
N ASP A 122 -0.70 1.47 3.81
CA ASP A 122 0.53 1.07 4.54
C ASP A 122 1.15 -0.24 4.04
N VAL A 123 0.95 -0.59 2.76
CA VAL A 123 1.52 -1.81 2.17
C VAL A 123 2.95 -1.55 1.72
N TRP A 124 3.86 -2.47 2.08
CA TRP A 124 5.25 -2.39 1.66
C TRP A 124 5.58 -3.49 0.65
N PHE A 125 6.00 -3.07 -0.54
CA PHE A 125 6.50 -3.95 -1.59
C PHE A 125 8.03 -3.95 -1.60
N GLY A 126 8.62 -5.14 -1.47
CA GLY A 126 10.04 -5.37 -1.68
C GLY A 126 10.43 -5.23 -3.14
N TYR A 127 11.74 -5.24 -3.40
CA TYR A 127 12.27 -5.13 -4.76
C TYR A 127 11.76 -6.26 -5.67
N ASN A 128 11.45 -5.95 -6.93
CA ASN A 128 11.05 -6.95 -7.94
C ASN A 128 9.87 -7.86 -7.54
N THR A 129 8.86 -7.36 -6.84
CA THR A 129 7.64 -8.14 -6.58
C THR A 129 6.71 -8.17 -7.80
N LEU A 130 6.01 -9.27 -8.02
CA LEU A 130 5.02 -9.43 -9.09
C LEU A 130 3.65 -9.74 -8.48
N ILE A 131 2.65 -8.92 -8.80
CA ILE A 131 1.28 -9.08 -8.31
C ILE A 131 0.40 -9.55 -9.47
N MET A 132 -0.25 -10.70 -9.29
CA MET A 132 -1.10 -11.31 -10.32
C MET A 132 -2.49 -10.66 -10.36
N PRO A 133 -3.25 -10.83 -11.47
CA PRO A 133 -4.55 -10.18 -11.63
C PRO A 133 -5.56 -10.58 -10.56
N GLY A 134 -6.36 -9.60 -10.11
CA GLY A 134 -7.51 -9.84 -9.23
C GLY A 134 -7.17 -10.06 -7.76
N VAL A 135 -5.90 -9.85 -7.38
CA VAL A 135 -5.45 -10.04 -6.00
C VAL A 135 -5.85 -8.85 -5.14
N THR A 136 -6.36 -9.14 -3.94
CA THR A 136 -6.53 -8.16 -2.86
C THR A 136 -5.41 -8.28 -1.82
N ILE A 137 -4.69 -7.19 -1.57
CA ILE A 137 -3.63 -7.08 -0.55
C ILE A 137 -4.13 -6.19 0.58
N GLY A 138 -4.30 -6.76 1.77
CA GLY A 138 -4.81 -6.05 2.94
C GLY A 138 -3.86 -5.00 3.51
N ASP A 139 -4.42 -4.07 4.29
CA ASP A 139 -3.67 -2.97 4.90
C ASP A 139 -2.47 -3.44 5.73
N GLY A 140 -1.35 -2.74 5.68
CA GLY A 140 -0.16 -3.05 6.47
C GLY A 140 0.56 -4.34 6.05
N ALA A 141 0.18 -4.98 4.94
CA ALA A 141 0.88 -6.16 4.44
C ALA A 141 2.32 -5.83 3.99
N ILE A 142 3.20 -6.84 4.03
CA ILE A 142 4.57 -6.73 3.51
C ILE A 142 4.78 -7.85 2.49
N ILE A 143 5.13 -7.45 1.28
CA ILE A 143 5.44 -8.34 0.17
C ILE A 143 6.96 -8.44 0.06
N ALA A 144 7.54 -9.59 0.38
CA ALA A 144 8.98 -9.77 0.36
C ALA A 144 9.57 -9.63 -1.05
N THR A 145 10.82 -9.16 -1.15
CA THR A 145 11.57 -9.05 -2.41
C THR A 145 11.45 -10.30 -3.27
N GLY A 146 11.15 -10.12 -4.56
CA GLY A 146 11.04 -11.21 -5.54
C GLY A 146 9.78 -12.07 -5.42
N ALA A 147 8.83 -11.73 -4.54
CA ALA A 147 7.62 -12.53 -4.37
C ALA A 147 6.68 -12.42 -5.58
N VAL A 148 6.01 -13.53 -5.92
CA VAL A 148 4.95 -13.60 -6.94
C VAL A 148 3.63 -13.86 -6.23
N VAL A 149 2.83 -12.82 -6.05
CA VAL A 149 1.57 -12.87 -5.30
C VAL A 149 0.46 -13.35 -6.22
N THR A 150 0.01 -14.58 -6.00
CA THR A 150 -1.01 -15.27 -6.82
C THR A 150 -2.38 -15.38 -6.14
N ALA A 151 -2.51 -14.92 -4.89
CA ALA A 151 -3.72 -15.00 -4.08
C ALA A 151 -3.76 -13.84 -3.07
N ASP A 152 -4.94 -13.59 -2.51
CA ASP A 152 -5.16 -12.51 -1.54
C ASP A 152 -4.23 -12.60 -0.33
N VAL A 153 -3.81 -11.43 0.15
CA VAL A 153 -2.92 -11.29 1.31
C VAL A 153 -3.71 -10.66 2.45
N PRO A 154 -3.88 -11.32 3.60
CA PRO A 154 -4.59 -10.73 4.73
C PRO A 154 -3.86 -9.48 5.27
N PRO A 155 -4.58 -8.54 5.90
CA PRO A 155 -3.96 -7.36 6.50
C PRO A 155 -2.86 -7.71 7.48
N TYR A 156 -1.82 -6.87 7.55
CA TYR A 156 -0.67 -7.01 8.45
C TYR A 156 0.07 -8.35 8.34
N THR A 157 -0.02 -9.01 7.18
CA THR A 157 0.67 -10.27 6.89
C THR A 157 1.95 -10.02 6.11
N ILE A 158 2.99 -10.79 6.41
CA ILE A 158 4.21 -10.85 5.60
C ILE A 158 4.11 -12.07 4.69
N VAL A 159 4.23 -11.88 3.39
CA VAL A 159 4.27 -12.96 2.39
C VAL A 159 5.56 -12.93 1.59
N GLY A 160 5.97 -14.08 1.06
CA GLY A 160 7.15 -14.19 0.20
C GLY A 160 7.21 -15.49 -0.58
N GLY A 161 8.03 -15.55 -1.62
CA GLY A 161 8.21 -16.72 -2.48
C GLY A 161 7.47 -16.64 -3.82
N ASN A 162 7.62 -17.68 -4.64
CA ASN A 162 6.93 -17.86 -5.91
C ASN A 162 6.41 -19.32 -6.01
N PRO A 163 5.12 -19.58 -5.79
CA PRO A 163 4.09 -18.60 -5.41
C PRO A 163 4.33 -18.04 -4.00
N ALA A 164 3.85 -16.82 -3.75
CA ALA A 164 3.98 -16.18 -2.46
C ALA A 164 3.14 -16.94 -1.41
N THR A 165 3.73 -17.21 -0.26
CA THR A 165 3.07 -17.85 0.88
C THR A 165 3.25 -17.00 2.13
N VAL A 166 2.38 -17.21 3.11
CA VAL A 166 2.47 -16.52 4.40
C VAL A 166 3.77 -16.92 5.10
N VAL A 167 4.60 -15.92 5.39
CA VAL A 167 5.80 -16.08 6.22
C VAL A 167 5.43 -15.95 7.69
N LYS A 168 4.72 -14.87 8.05
CA LYS A 168 4.18 -14.65 9.40
C LYS A 168 3.16 -13.51 9.44
N GLN A 169 2.35 -13.49 10.49
CA GLN A 169 1.61 -12.29 10.91
C GLN A 169 2.54 -11.28 11.60
N ARG A 170 2.35 -9.97 11.34
CA ARG A 170 3.12 -8.91 12.02
C ARG A 170 2.71 -8.77 13.49
N TYR A 171 1.43 -8.98 13.79
CA TYR A 171 0.82 -8.81 15.11
C TYR A 171 -0.20 -9.91 15.42
N PRO A 172 -0.58 -10.13 16.69
CA PRO A 172 -1.73 -10.96 17.04
C PRO A 172 -3.04 -10.40 16.45
N ASP A 173 -4.00 -11.28 16.15
CA ASP A 173 -5.27 -10.92 15.50
C ASP A 173 -6.04 -9.79 16.22
N ALA A 174 -6.02 -9.79 17.56
CA ALA A 174 -6.66 -8.75 18.36
C ALA A 174 -6.06 -7.36 18.09
N ASP A 175 -4.75 -7.28 17.90
CA ASP A 175 -4.06 -6.02 17.59
C ASP A 175 -4.26 -5.62 16.13
N VAL A 176 -4.25 -6.58 15.20
CA VAL A 176 -4.62 -6.34 13.80
C VAL A 176 -6.03 -5.74 13.72
N ALA A 177 -7.00 -6.34 14.40
CA ALA A 177 -8.38 -5.85 14.43
C ALA A 177 -8.47 -4.43 15.02
N ARG A 178 -7.65 -4.10 16.03
CA ARG A 178 -7.60 -2.73 16.56
C ARG A 178 -7.01 -1.78 15.53
N LEU A 179 -5.89 -2.12 14.89
CA LEU A 179 -5.23 -1.29 13.87
C LEU A 179 -6.17 -0.98 12.70
N LEU A 180 -6.90 -1.99 12.20
CA LEU A 180 -7.89 -1.82 11.15
C LEU A 180 -9.03 -0.90 11.57
N ARG A 181 -9.48 -0.95 12.84
CA ARG A 181 -10.47 0.01 13.35
C ARG A 181 -9.92 1.42 13.52
N ALA A 182 -8.63 1.56 13.83
CA ALA A 182 -8.01 2.88 13.97
C ALA A 182 -7.83 3.57 12.62
N ALA A 183 -7.54 2.81 11.55
CA ALA A 183 -7.42 3.30 10.18
C ALA A 183 -6.64 4.62 10.09
N TRP A 184 -5.43 4.64 10.65
CA TRP A 184 -4.68 5.88 10.86
C TRP A 184 -4.37 6.64 9.56
N TRP A 185 -4.33 5.93 8.44
CA TRP A 185 -4.18 6.47 7.09
C TRP A 185 -5.35 7.37 6.65
N ASP A 186 -6.50 7.30 7.33
CA ASP A 186 -7.67 8.16 7.07
C ASP A 186 -7.78 9.34 8.04
N TRP A 187 -6.85 9.49 8.98
CA TRP A 187 -6.84 10.64 9.87
C TRP A 187 -6.45 11.93 9.12
N PRO A 188 -6.85 13.11 9.62
CA PRO A 188 -6.27 14.38 9.16
C PRO A 188 -4.74 14.34 9.23
N VAL A 189 -4.06 14.87 8.21
CA VAL A 189 -2.60 14.76 8.10
C VAL A 189 -1.87 15.43 9.26
N GLU A 190 -2.46 16.47 9.86
CA GLU A 190 -1.94 17.12 11.06
C GLU A 190 -1.90 16.14 12.23
N LEU A 191 -2.95 15.34 12.41
CA LEU A 191 -3.02 14.32 13.44
C LEU A 191 -2.03 13.17 13.17
N VAL A 192 -1.87 12.77 11.90
CA VAL A 192 -0.81 11.82 11.51
C VAL A 192 0.55 12.40 11.89
N THR A 193 0.81 13.66 11.54
CA THR A 193 2.07 14.39 11.79
C THR A 193 2.42 14.45 13.27
N GLU A 194 1.44 14.75 14.13
CA GLU A 194 1.62 14.75 15.59
C GLU A 194 2.01 13.36 16.13
N ASN A 195 1.58 12.30 15.45
CA ASN A 195 1.69 10.92 15.91
C ASN A 195 2.70 10.06 15.12
N VAL A 196 3.46 10.61 14.16
CA VAL A 196 4.38 9.84 13.31
C VAL A 196 5.39 9.00 14.09
N ARG A 197 5.83 9.44 15.27
CA ARG A 197 6.74 8.64 16.13
C ARG A 197 6.08 7.39 16.71
N ALA A 198 4.78 7.48 17.00
CA ALA A 198 3.98 6.37 17.49
C ALA A 198 3.60 5.44 16.35
N ILE A 199 3.22 5.99 15.19
CA ILE A 199 2.89 5.21 13.99
C ILE A 199 4.13 4.46 13.47
N MET A 200 5.22 5.18 13.18
CA MET A 200 6.41 4.59 12.57
C MET A 200 7.25 3.78 13.56
N GLY A 201 7.39 4.28 14.79
CA GLY A 201 8.35 3.76 15.77
C GLY A 201 7.73 3.05 16.96
N GLY A 202 6.39 3.03 17.10
CA GLY A 202 5.67 2.57 18.30
C GLY A 202 6.26 3.11 19.60
N THR A 203 6.67 4.37 19.56
CA THR A 203 7.13 5.13 20.73
C THR A 203 6.14 6.23 21.04
N ARG A 204 6.10 6.71 22.29
CA ARG A 204 5.14 7.75 22.69
C ARG A 204 5.26 8.98 21.78
N PRO A 205 4.13 9.62 21.40
CA PRO A 205 4.17 10.93 20.77
C PRO A 205 4.91 11.92 21.66
N ARG A 206 5.50 12.98 21.08
CA ARG A 206 6.09 14.06 21.90
C ARG A 206 4.94 14.59 22.77
N SER A 207 5.09 14.53 24.09
CA SER A 207 4.24 15.34 24.95
C SER A 207 4.39 16.78 24.45
N SER A 208 3.28 17.46 24.18
CA SER A 208 3.27 18.91 24.14
C SER A 208 3.69 19.39 25.53
N ALA A 209 5.00 19.49 25.75
CA ALA A 209 5.54 19.98 26.99
C ALA A 209 5.23 21.49 27.02
N SER A 210 4.17 21.86 27.74
CA SER A 210 4.29 23.03 28.60
C SER A 210 5.41 22.71 29.60
N PRO A 211 6.37 23.61 29.84
CA PRO A 211 7.44 23.36 30.81
C PRO A 211 6.82 23.40 32.21
N CYS A 212 6.30 22.28 32.70
CA CYS A 212 5.94 22.15 34.09
C CYS A 212 7.20 21.73 34.85
N THR A 213 7.90 22.72 35.39
CA THR A 213 8.92 22.54 36.41
C THR A 213 8.28 21.95 37.65
N THR A 214 8.35 20.62 37.84
CA THR A 214 8.65 19.94 39.12
C THR A 214 8.43 18.43 39.02
N GLY A 215 9.41 17.66 39.50
CA GLY A 215 9.13 16.43 40.26
C GLY A 215 9.01 15.10 39.51
N CYS A 216 10.16 14.42 39.41
CA CYS A 216 10.31 12.98 39.67
C CYS A 216 9.63 11.96 38.73
N TRP A 217 10.39 11.45 37.76
CA TRP A 217 10.27 10.06 37.32
C TRP A 217 11.66 9.45 37.16
N ARG A 218 12.05 8.58 38.10
CA ARG A 218 13.25 7.72 37.98
C ARG A 218 13.04 6.74 36.83
N THR A 219 13.97 6.72 35.89
CA THR A 219 14.03 5.74 34.80
C THR A 219 14.71 4.46 35.30
N ASP A 220 13.97 3.35 35.37
CA ASP A 220 14.56 2.02 35.40
C ASP A 220 14.74 1.53 33.95
N GLN A 221 15.88 1.89 33.36
CA GLN A 221 16.31 1.36 32.06
C GLN A 221 17.05 0.04 32.22
N ARG A 222 16.41 -1.01 32.75
CA ARG A 222 16.94 -2.39 32.62
C ARG A 222 15.82 -3.42 32.50
N ARG A 223 15.33 -3.64 31.28
CA ARG A 223 14.91 -4.97 30.76
C ARG A 223 14.48 -4.92 29.28
N ASN A 224 14.87 -5.96 28.55
CA ASN A 224 14.49 -6.36 27.19
C ASN A 224 15.04 -5.57 25.99
N ARG A 225 16.27 -5.94 25.61
CA ARG A 225 16.65 -6.02 24.19
C ARG A 225 15.84 -7.16 23.55
N PHE A 226 15.27 -6.94 22.36
CA PHE A 226 14.50 -7.90 21.54
C PHE A 226 13.06 -8.24 21.97
N ARG A 227 12.23 -7.23 22.23
CA ARG A 227 10.77 -7.34 21.97
C ARG A 227 10.34 -6.17 21.11
N GLY A 228 9.46 -6.46 20.14
CA GLY A 228 9.02 -5.52 19.11
C GLY A 228 8.58 -4.19 19.67
N VAL A 229 8.74 -3.17 18.83
CA VAL A 229 8.08 -1.87 18.90
C VAL A 229 6.69 -2.01 19.57
N SER A 230 6.51 -1.45 20.77
CA SER A 230 5.30 -1.67 21.57
C SER A 230 4.14 -0.88 20.96
N ILE A 231 3.23 -1.61 20.31
CA ILE A 231 1.96 -1.10 19.77
C ILE A 231 1.12 -0.38 20.84
N ASP A 232 1.35 -0.64 22.12
CA ASP A 232 0.69 0.02 23.24
C ASP A 232 0.92 1.53 23.25
N HIS A 233 2.09 2.00 22.79
CA HIS A 233 2.34 3.43 22.68
C HIS A 233 1.53 4.10 21.57
N PHE A 234 1.28 3.40 20.46
CA PHE A 234 0.34 3.87 19.43
C PHE A 234 -1.06 4.00 20.01
N TRP A 235 -1.50 3.02 20.81
CA TRP A 235 -2.82 3.08 21.45
C TRP A 235 -2.97 4.17 22.50
N HIS A 236 -1.92 4.44 23.28
CA HIS A 236 -1.91 5.60 24.17
C HIS A 236 -2.02 6.92 23.40
N ALA A 237 -1.37 7.01 22.23
CA ALA A 237 -1.48 8.17 21.36
C ALA A 237 -2.92 8.37 20.86
N VAL A 238 -3.55 7.31 20.32
CA VAL A 238 -4.95 7.29 19.87
C VAL A 238 -5.89 7.78 20.97
N GLN A 239 -5.75 7.24 22.19
CA GLN A 239 -6.61 7.59 23.33
C GLN A 239 -6.39 9.01 23.86
N SER A 240 -5.17 9.54 23.75
CA SER A 240 -4.87 10.92 24.16
C SER A 240 -5.39 11.96 23.15
N GLY A 241 -5.53 11.59 21.87
CA GLY A 241 -6.08 12.44 20.81
C GLY A 241 -7.60 12.52 20.80
N THR A 242 -8.31 11.56 21.41
CA THR A 242 -9.80 11.52 21.44
C THR A 242 -10.48 12.58 22.31
N HIS A 243 -9.75 13.57 22.86
CA HIS A 243 -10.31 14.64 23.69
C HIS A 243 -10.56 15.99 22.97
N ARG A 244 -10.57 16.05 21.63
CA ARG A 244 -11.03 17.25 20.91
C ARG A 244 -12.10 16.92 19.88
N HIS A 245 -13.29 16.56 20.37
CA HIS A 245 -14.50 16.82 19.60
C HIS A 245 -14.78 18.33 19.64
N PRO A 246 -15.12 18.99 18.51
CA PRO A 246 -15.68 20.32 18.56
C PRO A 246 -17.06 20.19 19.18
N GLU A 247 -17.22 20.63 20.43
CA GLU A 247 -18.54 20.92 20.95
C GLU A 247 -19.21 21.91 20.00
N ARG A 248 -20.41 21.55 19.54
CA ARG A 248 -21.32 22.48 18.90
C ARG A 248 -21.57 23.61 19.90
N CYS A 249 -20.99 24.78 19.66
CA CYS A 249 -21.50 26.01 20.27
C CYS A 249 -22.98 26.12 19.87
N ARG A 250 -23.86 26.06 20.88
CA ARG A 250 -25.21 26.60 20.81
C ARG A 250 -25.15 28.11 20.97
#